data_AF-A0A7X1AQQ1-F1
#
_entry.id   AF-A0A7X1AQQ1-F1
#
_cell.length_a   1.000
_cell.length_b   1.000
_cell.length_c   1.000
_cell.angle_alpha   90.00
_cell.angle_beta   90.00
_cell.angle_gamma   90.00
#
_symmetry.space_group_name_H-M   'P 1'
#
loop_
_entity.id
_entity.type
_entity.pdbx_description
1 polymer ?
#
loop_
_entity_poly.entity_id
_entity_poly.type
_entity_poly.pdbx_seq_one_letter_code
_entity_poly.pdbx_strand_id
1 'polypeptide(L)'
;MTQKHSENGLTDYRLTRQDLDSSGRIYDYNPLDDVTGIHHVPAPRGEPDLDGKDSAEVHTPLAYHFERDALDRLIRKRTDDGVTEYAYDNADNGSTIPTMPKANSSVAGRDLLR
;
A
#
# COMPACT_ATOMS: atom_id res chain seq x y z
N MET A 1 0.21 18.44 -12.60
CA MET A 1 -1.19 18.68 -13.01
C MET A 1 -2.02 17.61 -12.32
N THR A 2 -2.91 17.98 -11.39
CA THR A 2 -3.65 17.03 -10.55
C THR A 2 -4.98 16.72 -11.22
N GLN A 3 -5.17 15.50 -11.72
CA GLN A 3 -6.43 15.09 -12.34
C GLN A 3 -7.30 14.37 -11.32
N LYS A 4 -8.29 15.06 -10.76
CA LYS A 4 -9.35 14.45 -9.96
C LYS A 4 -10.43 13.93 -10.93
N HIS A 5 -10.62 12.62 -11.00
CA HIS A 5 -11.81 12.04 -11.64
C HIS A 5 -12.81 11.72 -10.54
N SER A 6 -13.89 12.48 -10.44
CA SER A 6 -15.04 12.17 -9.60
C SER A 6 -16.28 12.74 -10.29
N GLU A 7 -16.99 11.89 -11.02
CA GLU A 7 -18.34 12.19 -11.50
C GLU A 7 -19.31 11.45 -10.59
N ASN A 8 -20.05 12.22 -9.77
CA ASN A 8 -21.06 11.76 -8.80
C ASN A 8 -20.49 11.09 -7.56
N GLY A 9 -20.57 11.75 -6.39
CA GLY A 9 -20.06 11.31 -5.09
C GLY A 9 -20.77 10.09 -4.47
N LEU A 10 -20.98 9.04 -5.27
CA LEU A 10 -21.56 7.74 -4.90
C LEU A 10 -20.65 6.57 -5.28
N THR A 11 -19.49 6.83 -5.90
CA THR A 11 -18.57 5.81 -6.39
C THR A 11 -17.15 6.08 -5.91
N ASP A 12 -16.43 4.99 -5.67
CA ASP A 12 -14.99 5.03 -5.40
C ASP A 12 -14.26 5.78 -6.52
N TYR A 13 -13.21 6.51 -6.17
CA TYR A 13 -12.45 7.29 -7.13
C TYR A 13 -10.94 7.25 -6.86
N ARG A 14 -10.16 7.52 -7.91
CA ARG A 14 -8.69 7.39 -7.87
C ARG A 14 -8.02 8.70 -8.25
N LEU A 15 -7.00 9.08 -7.46
CA LEU A 15 -6.18 10.26 -7.70
C LEU A 15 -4.74 9.85 -8.00
N THR A 16 -4.21 10.31 -9.13
CA THR A 16 -2.80 10.11 -9.48
C THR A 16 -1.99 11.37 -9.20
N ARG A 17 -0.90 11.24 -8.44
CA ARG A 17 0.13 12.26 -8.28
C ARG A 17 1.42 11.76 -8.90
N GLN A 18 2.02 12.58 -9.76
CA GLN A 18 3.32 12.33 -10.36
C GLN A 18 4.32 13.35 -9.84
N ASP A 19 5.49 12.87 -9.44
CA ASP A 19 6.64 13.65 -9.00
C ASP A 19 7.54 14.02 -10.21
N LEU A 20 8.53 14.89 -10.02
CA LEU A 20 9.35 15.44 -11.12
C LEU A 20 10.24 14.39 -11.80
N ASP A 21 10.64 13.37 -11.06
CA ASP A 21 11.42 12.22 -11.54
C ASP A 21 10.56 11.17 -12.26
N SER A 22 9.29 11.50 -12.53
CA SER A 22 8.27 10.60 -13.09
C SER A 22 7.88 9.42 -12.19
N SER A 23 8.34 9.37 -10.93
CA SER A 23 7.74 8.54 -9.90
C SER A 23 6.36 9.11 -9.50
N GLY A 24 5.63 8.41 -8.64
CA GLY A 24 4.35 8.91 -8.18
C GLY A 24 3.65 8.07 -7.14
N ARG A 25 2.45 8.53 -6.80
CA ARG A 25 1.53 7.85 -5.90
C ARG A 25 0.12 7.86 -6.49
N ILE A 26 -0.56 6.72 -6.35
CA ILE A 26 -1.96 6.56 -6.69
C ILE A 26 -2.72 6.42 -5.37
N TYR A 27 -3.75 7.23 -5.17
CA TYR A 27 -4.61 7.19 -4.00
C TYR A 27 -5.98 6.67 -4.41
N ASP A 28 -6.49 5.68 -3.67
CA ASP A 28 -7.86 5.21 -3.77
C ASP A 28 -8.70 5.85 -2.68
N TYR A 29 -9.88 6.32 -3.08
CA TYR A 29 -10.85 6.97 -2.22
C TYR A 29 -12.17 6.23 -2.25
N ASN A 30 -12.83 6.13 -1.10
CA ASN A 30 -14.24 5.76 -1.02
C ASN A 30 -15.13 6.96 -1.38
N PRO A 31 -16.47 6.80 -1.46
CA PRO A 31 -17.39 7.90 -1.76
C PRO A 31 -17.49 8.96 -0.66
N LEU A 32 -16.97 8.67 0.54
CA LEU A 32 -16.91 9.60 1.68
C LEU A 32 -15.64 10.46 1.68
N ASP A 33 -14.79 10.33 0.65
CA ASP A 33 -13.51 11.03 0.49
C ASP A 33 -12.39 10.53 1.43
N ASP A 34 -12.55 9.33 1.99
CA ASP A 34 -11.51 8.68 2.80
C ASP A 34 -10.56 7.89 1.92
N VAL A 35 -9.26 7.98 2.21
CA VAL A 35 -8.24 7.18 1.54
C VAL A 35 -8.34 5.72 1.97
N THR A 36 -8.66 4.84 1.03
CA THR A 36 -8.74 3.38 1.21
C THR A 36 -7.51 2.65 0.68
N GLY A 37 -6.72 3.30 -0.16
CA GLY A 37 -5.51 2.70 -0.73
C GLY A 37 -4.46 3.71 -1.16
N ILE A 38 -3.19 3.29 -1.08
CA ILE A 38 -2.05 4.03 -1.62
C ILE A 38 -1.16 3.06 -2.37
N HIS A 39 -0.90 3.34 -3.65
CA HIS A 39 0.09 2.61 -4.45
C HIS A 39 1.28 3.49 -4.76
N HIS A 40 2.48 2.98 -4.51
CA HIS A 40 3.72 3.63 -4.94
C HIS A 40 4.07 3.24 -6.37
N VAL A 41 4.38 4.24 -7.20
CA VAL A 41 4.83 4.05 -8.59
C VAL A 41 6.28 4.53 -8.67
N PRO A 42 7.26 3.64 -8.91
CA PRO A 42 8.67 4.03 -9.01
C PRO A 42 8.93 4.86 -10.28
N ALA A 43 10.01 5.63 -10.28
CA ALA A 43 10.47 6.32 -11.48
C ALA A 43 10.82 5.30 -12.59
N PRO A 44 10.49 5.58 -13.88
CA PRO A 44 10.78 4.68 -14.99
C PRO A 44 12.28 4.44 -15.23
N ARG A 45 13.13 5.39 -14.81
CA ARG A 45 14.58 5.22 -14.71
C ARG A 45 14.92 5.28 -13.24
N GLY A 46 15.19 4.13 -12.63
CA GLY A 46 15.84 4.12 -11.32
C GLY A 46 17.13 4.91 -11.44
N GLU A 47 17.42 5.78 -10.47
CA GLU A 47 18.78 6.29 -10.36
C GLU A 47 19.70 5.06 -10.29
N PRO A 48 20.80 5.02 -11.06
CA PRO A 48 21.74 3.92 -10.95
C PRO A 48 22.16 3.83 -9.49
N ASP A 49 22.18 2.62 -8.94
CA ASP A 49 22.75 2.41 -7.61
C ASP A 49 24.16 3.01 -7.59
N LEU A 50 24.61 3.45 -6.41
CA LEU A 50 25.94 4.07 -6.21
C LEU A 50 27.10 3.22 -6.75
N ASP A 51 26.87 1.93 -7.02
CA ASP A 51 27.82 0.96 -7.58
C ASP A 51 27.73 0.79 -9.12
N GLY A 52 26.93 1.60 -9.81
CA GLY A 52 26.84 1.62 -11.28
C GLY A 52 26.21 0.37 -11.91
N LYS A 53 25.55 -0.46 -11.10
CA LYS A 53 24.74 -1.57 -11.61
C LYS A 53 23.36 -1.03 -11.93
N ASP A 54 22.87 -1.35 -13.14
CA ASP A 54 21.46 -1.25 -13.47
C ASP A 54 20.70 -2.13 -12.48
N SER A 55 20.27 -1.55 -11.37
CA SER A 55 19.37 -2.19 -10.44
C SER A 55 18.00 -2.21 -11.09
N ALA A 56 17.84 -3.20 -11.97
CA ALA A 56 16.56 -3.76 -12.35
C ALA A 56 15.95 -4.53 -11.17
N GLU A 57 16.12 -4.04 -9.93
CA GLU A 57 15.19 -4.40 -8.87
C GLU A 57 13.85 -3.87 -9.33
N VAL A 58 13.00 -4.81 -9.76
CA VAL A 58 11.59 -4.55 -9.95
C VAL A 58 11.10 -4.05 -8.59
N HIS A 59 11.02 -2.73 -8.43
CA HIS A 59 10.38 -2.13 -7.27
C HIS A 59 8.91 -2.52 -7.34
N THR A 60 8.59 -3.66 -6.73
CA THR A 60 7.23 -4.17 -6.63
C THR A 60 6.39 -3.02 -6.10
N PRO A 61 5.33 -2.59 -6.81
CA PRO A 61 4.52 -1.46 -6.37
C PRO A 61 4.03 -1.69 -4.95
N LEU A 62 4.55 -0.91 -4.00
CA LEU A 62 4.17 -1.05 -2.60
C LEU A 62 2.74 -0.53 -2.45
N ALA A 63 1.82 -1.46 -2.22
CA ALA A 63 0.41 -1.18 -2.05
C ALA A 63 0.04 -1.22 -0.56
N TYR A 64 -0.66 -0.18 -0.12
CA TYR A 64 -1.28 -0.09 1.19
C TYR A 64 -2.79 -0.11 1.01
N HIS A 65 -3.50 -0.92 1.80
CA HIS A 65 -4.96 -0.89 1.90
C HIS A 65 -5.37 -0.60 3.34
N PHE A 66 -6.38 0.24 3.51
CA PHE A 66 -6.86 0.70 4.81
C PHE A 66 -8.33 0.34 4.99
N GLU A 67 -8.67 -0.17 6.17
CA GLU A 67 -10.05 -0.38 6.61
C GLU A 67 -10.28 0.48 7.86
N ARG A 68 -11.44 1.13 7.91
CA ARG A 68 -11.82 2.06 8.98
C ARG A 68 -13.14 1.64 9.62
N ASP A 69 -13.32 1.99 10.89
CA ASP A 69 -14.61 1.82 11.57
C ASP A 69 -15.59 2.96 11.21
N ALA A 70 -16.80 2.89 11.76
CA ALA A 70 -17.84 3.90 11.53
C ALA A 70 -17.50 5.29 12.10
N LEU A 71 -16.45 5.41 12.90
CA LEU A 71 -15.93 6.67 13.44
C LEU A 71 -14.71 7.18 12.65
N ASP A 72 -14.44 6.60 11.47
CA ASP A 72 -13.30 6.91 10.60
C ASP A 72 -11.92 6.57 11.23
N ARG A 73 -11.89 5.70 12.24
CA ARG A 73 -10.64 5.25 12.87
C ARG A 73 -10.07 4.05 12.13
N LEU A 74 -8.77 4.03 11.88
CA LEU A 74 -8.09 2.95 11.16
C LEU A 74 -8.12 1.66 11.99
N ILE A 75 -8.79 0.61 11.52
CA ILE A 75 -8.84 -0.70 12.21
C ILE A 75 -7.93 -1.75 11.56
N ARG A 76 -7.56 -1.55 10.29
CA ARG A 76 -6.64 -2.45 9.59
C ARG A 76 -5.83 -1.74 8.51
N LYS A 77 -4.53 -2.05 8.46
CA LYS A 77 -3.61 -1.69 7.37
C LYS A 77 -3.05 -2.98 6.76
N ARG A 78 -3.19 -3.16 5.46
CA ARG A 78 -2.63 -4.31 4.73
C ARG A 78 -1.55 -3.86 3.76
N THR A 79 -0.48 -4.62 3.72
CA THR A 79 0.69 -4.47 2.88
C THR A 79 1.13 -5.84 2.36
N ASP A 80 2.09 -5.87 1.44
CA ASP A 80 2.58 -7.13 0.88
C ASP A 80 3.28 -8.03 1.91
N ASP A 81 3.85 -7.43 2.96
CA ASP A 81 4.53 -8.12 4.07
C ASP A 81 3.58 -8.59 5.18
N GLY A 82 2.33 -8.13 5.20
CA GLY A 82 1.35 -8.57 6.18
C GLY A 82 0.20 -7.62 6.44
N VAL A 83 -0.41 -7.80 7.61
CA VAL A 83 -1.54 -7.00 8.07
C VAL A 83 -1.18 -6.43 9.43
N THR A 84 -1.49 -5.16 9.67
CA THR A 84 -1.50 -4.57 11.02
C THR A 84 -2.94 -4.29 11.37
N GLU A 85 -3.42 -4.83 12.48
CA GLU A 85 -4.74 -4.51 12.99
C GLU A 85 -4.62 -3.55 14.19
N TYR A 86 -5.62 -2.70 14.35
CA TYR A 86 -5.66 -1.64 15.35
C TYR A 86 -6.94 -1.78 16.17
N ALA A 87 -6.80 -1.62 17.48
CA ALA A 87 -7.91 -1.65 18.42
C ALA A 87 -7.94 -0.34 19.21
N TYR A 88 -9.16 0.09 19.55
CA TYR A 88 -9.41 1.31 20.31
C TYR A 88 -10.22 0.99 21.56
N ASP A 89 -9.83 1.56 22.69
CA ASP A 89 -10.63 1.47 23.92
C ASP A 89 -11.75 2.53 23.97
N ASN A 90 -12.54 2.52 25.04
CA ASN A 90 -13.65 3.45 25.22
C ASN A 90 -13.20 4.91 25.43
N ALA A 91 -11.93 5.14 25.75
CA ALA A 91 -11.33 6.48 25.86
C ALA A 91 -10.69 6.93 24.54
N ASP A 92 -10.90 6.16 23.46
CA ASP A 92 -10.31 6.37 22.13
C ASP A 92 -8.78 6.27 22.10
N ASN A 93 -8.20 5.53 23.05
CA ASN A 93 -6.78 5.26 23.04
C ASN A 93 -6.48 4.06 22.11
N GLY A 94 -5.52 4.24 21.19
CA GLY A 94 -5.18 3.26 20.17
C GLY A 94 -4.10 2.29 20.62
N SER A 95 -4.26 1.01 20.27
CA SER A 95 -3.23 -0.02 20.39
C SER A 95 -3.08 -0.80 19.10
N THR A 96 -1.86 -1.26 18.81
CA THR A 96 -1.60 -2.16 17.70
C THR A 96 -1.72 -3.59 18.19
N ILE A 97 -2.44 -4.43 17.45
CA ILE A 97 -2.41 -5.87 17.66
C ILE A 97 -1.42 -6.48 16.65
N PRO A 98 -0.31 -7.09 17.11
CA PRO A 98 0.62 -7.73 16.22
C PRO A 98 -0.09 -8.89 15.52
N THR A 99 -0.27 -8.81 14.21
CA THR A 99 -0.65 -9.98 13.42
C THR A 99 0.61 -10.62 12.86
N MET A 100 0.66 -11.96 12.89
CA MET A 100 1.82 -12.69 12.38
C MET A 100 2.00 -12.38 10.88
N PRO A 101 3.24 -12.13 10.40
CA PRO A 101 3.50 -11.98 8.97
C PRO A 101 3.01 -13.24 8.25
N LYS A 102 2.42 -13.06 7.07
CA LYS A 102 1.97 -14.19 6.26
C LYS A 102 3.18 -15.05 5.96
N ALA A 103 3.22 -16.29 6.45
CA ALA A 103 4.30 -17.21 6.14
C ALA A 103 4.43 -17.32 4.61
N ASN A 104 5.52 -16.78 4.07
CA ASN A 104 5.88 -16.93 2.68
C ASN A 104 6.07 -18.42 2.42
N SER A 105 5.04 -19.08 1.88
CA SER A 105 5.10 -20.47 1.48
C SER A 105 5.94 -20.59 0.21
N SER A 106 7.26 -20.49 0.36
CA SER A 106 8.23 -20.78 -0.70
C SER A 106 9.49 -21.44 -0.14
N VAL A 107 9.32 -22.47 0.69
CA VAL A 107 10.35 -23.51 0.86
C VAL A 107 9.65 -24.86 1.00
N ALA A 108 9.17 -25.41 -0.11
CA ALA A 108 8.89 -26.85 -0.22
C ALA A 108 8.77 -27.23 -1.69
N GLY A 109 9.82 -27.80 -2.27
CA GLY A 109 9.71 -28.51 -3.54
C GLY A 109 10.84 -28.28 -4.53
N ARG A 110 12.10 -28.51 -4.14
CA ARG A 110 13.16 -28.90 -5.09
C ARG A 110 14.06 -29.95 -4.44
N ASP A 111 13.71 -31.21 -4.71
CA ASP A 111 14.51 -32.43 -4.69
C ASP A 111 15.55 -32.64 -3.57
N LEU A 112 15.12 -33.36 -2.53
CA LEU A 112 15.91 -34.47 -1.99
C LEU A 112 15.35 -35.76 -2.60
N LEU A 113 15.94 -36.24 -3.71
CA LEU A 113 15.92 -37.67 -4.01
C LEU A 113 17.04 -38.08 -5.00
N ARG A 114 17.91 -38.95 -4.45
CA ARG A 114 18.91 -39.84 -5.06
C ARG A 114 20.27 -39.27 -5.41
#